data_AF-A0A7X0LKT4-F1
#
_entry.id   AF-A0A7X0LKT4-F1
#
_cell.length_a   1.000
_cell.length_b   1.000
_cell.length_c   1.000
_cell.angle_alpha   90.00
_cell.angle_beta   90.00
_cell.angle_gamma   90.00
#
_symmetry.space_group_name_H-M   'P 1'
#
loop_
_entity.id
_entity.type
_entity.pdbx_description
1 polymer ?
#
loop_
_entity_poly.entity_id
_entity_poly.type
_entity_poly.pdbx_seq_one_letter_code
_entity_poly.pdbx_strand_id
1 'polypeptide(L)'
;MIINLIIIVFVIAMAVMWSTYGLFSALLHLLVVIASGALAFAFWEIFVSNVFIGFLPAYAWGVGLVLPFAVFLIVLRQALDNLIGGNMQFPRLVNQIVGAAVGACSGILTAGITLIGISFLPLPSNIAGWAPFEVNTVGEVVPTAEGGKLWLKVDSMTANFYNRLSVGAFGTSTPLAYYQPDIAKAAVVHRLAKWYDPNQSLVISPDTVSIKEEGLALFTDDRVPGIGTEANAYLEGRRNVAAGDKLVMIQTTWTKGDGAATYDSDSILRVPPTQVRLLVDSGQGPWESVAPIGFSRPDPNGVMQFYAINNSSIFASAAGKPSLDINWVFSLGDRDKPAYAMLRNTRFELPEAKLLDGGDFGPLVGALADPSSVNVGAATPAPKGSTAITTDPVGYATHKIVAIESTSALPAKVSKNKAQGLTYSKEDGDAEVLGGNTVVGSGAGGRGNSVDRVAVNESLSALRAQITKFTPTSIGAAQSTVQPIRLVTVSGDEYFPFAYVLKMSDGRQRIRVEKTDALTSNTDLPLNEMKDGDELYVYWRLERGVTIESYQIGNAIQSIDYTAP
;
A
#
# COMPACT_ATOMS: atom_id res chain seq x y z
N MET A 1 -5.46 20.25 -1.15
CA MET A 1 -5.82 21.66 -0.83
C MET A 1 -7.01 21.78 0.13
N ILE A 2 -8.05 20.96 0.01
CA ILE A 2 -9.27 21.09 0.83
C ILE A 2 -8.95 20.95 2.33
N ILE A 3 -8.11 19.98 2.72
CA ILE A 3 -7.77 19.79 4.14
C ILE A 3 -7.08 21.02 4.76
N ASN A 4 -6.27 21.76 3.98
CA ASN A 4 -5.61 22.98 4.45
C ASN A 4 -6.64 24.05 4.84
N LEU A 5 -7.67 24.22 4.01
CA LEU A 5 -8.75 25.15 4.29
C LEU A 5 -9.53 24.74 5.53
N ILE A 6 -9.85 23.45 5.68
CA ILE A 6 -10.54 22.93 6.87
C ILE A 6 -9.74 23.22 8.14
N ILE A 7 -8.44 22.93 8.14
CA ILE A 7 -7.56 23.15 9.29
C ILE A 7 -7.48 24.65 9.65
N ILE A 8 -7.30 25.52 8.65
CA ILE A 8 -7.20 26.97 8.87
C ILE A 8 -8.51 27.53 9.41
N VAL A 9 -9.64 27.16 8.82
CA VAL A 9 -10.98 27.58 9.28
C VAL A 9 -11.21 27.09 10.71
N PHE A 10 -10.84 25.85 11.03
CA PHE A 10 -10.97 25.31 12.38
C PHE A 10 -10.12 26.08 13.40
N VAL A 11 -8.84 26.37 13.09
CA VAL A 11 -7.96 27.14 13.99
C VAL A 11 -8.47 28.58 14.18
N ILE A 12 -8.94 29.24 13.11
CA ILE A 12 -9.55 30.57 13.20
C ILE A 12 -10.83 30.53 14.04
N ALA A 13 -11.69 29.53 13.84
CA ALA A 13 -12.92 29.38 14.63
C ALA A 13 -12.61 29.21 16.12
N MET A 14 -11.59 28.41 16.47
CA MET A 14 -11.11 28.28 17.84
C MET A 14 -10.58 29.62 18.39
N ALA A 15 -9.77 30.34 17.63
CA ALA A 15 -9.26 31.65 18.03
C ALA A 15 -10.39 32.66 18.29
N VAL A 16 -11.36 32.76 17.36
CA VAL A 16 -12.50 33.68 17.49
C VAL A 16 -13.37 33.30 18.68
N MET A 17 -13.70 32.01 18.85
CA MET A 17 -14.50 31.53 19.97
C MET A 17 -13.86 31.90 21.32
N TRP A 18 -12.58 31.60 21.51
CA TRP A 18 -11.88 31.88 22.76
C TRP A 18 -11.60 33.37 23.00
N SER A 19 -11.53 34.18 21.94
CA SER A 19 -11.50 35.65 22.06
C SER A 19 -12.74 36.22 22.74
N THR A 20 -13.89 35.54 22.61
CA THR A 20 -15.17 35.99 23.20
C THR A 20 -15.35 35.52 24.64
N TYR A 21 -14.85 34.34 25.00
CA TYR A 21 -14.92 33.79 26.36
C TYR A 21 -13.89 34.37 27.33
N GLY A 22 -12.85 35.03 26.81
CA GLY A 22 -11.81 35.70 27.59
C GLY A 22 -10.59 34.84 27.90
N LEU A 23 -9.52 35.50 28.35
CA LEU A 23 -8.19 34.91 28.51
C LEU A 23 -8.16 33.72 29.47
N PHE A 24 -8.71 33.88 30.67
CA PHE A 24 -8.61 32.84 31.70
C PHE A 24 -9.30 31.54 31.26
N SER A 25 -10.51 31.63 30.70
CA SER A 25 -11.22 30.46 30.18
C SER A 25 -10.48 29.79 29.01
N ALA A 26 -9.87 30.58 28.12
CA ALA A 26 -9.04 30.07 27.02
C ALA A 26 -7.78 29.36 27.54
N LEU A 27 -7.10 29.92 28.53
CA LEU A 27 -5.90 29.33 29.13
C LEU A 27 -6.22 28.00 29.81
N LEU A 28 -7.31 27.97 30.59
CA LEU A 28 -7.81 26.76 31.20
C LEU A 28 -8.14 25.69 30.15
N HIS A 29 -8.76 26.06 29.04
CA HIS A 29 -9.02 25.12 27.95
C HIS A 29 -7.73 24.59 27.32
N LEU A 30 -6.74 25.46 27.05
CA LEU A 30 -5.44 25.03 26.52
C LEU A 30 -4.76 24.02 27.45
N LEU A 31 -4.77 24.27 28.76
CA LEU A 31 -4.22 23.35 29.76
C LEU A 31 -4.95 22.00 29.74
N VAL A 32 -6.28 22.00 29.61
CA VAL A 32 -7.07 20.76 29.47
C VAL A 32 -6.72 20.03 28.17
N VAL A 33 -6.56 20.72 27.04
CA VAL A 33 -6.16 20.11 25.76
C VAL A 33 -4.79 19.46 25.88
N ILE A 34 -3.82 20.14 26.51
CA ILE A 34 -2.47 19.60 26.76
C ILE A 34 -2.53 18.35 27.64
N ALA A 35 -3.25 18.40 28.76
CA ALA A 35 -3.40 17.26 29.66
C ALA A 35 -4.12 16.09 28.99
N SER A 36 -5.19 16.36 28.24
CA SER A 36 -5.99 15.35 27.54
C SER A 36 -5.20 14.66 26.43
N GLY A 37 -4.40 15.41 25.67
CA GLY A 37 -3.54 14.83 24.64
C GLY A 37 -2.40 14.01 25.25
N ALA A 38 -1.81 14.46 26.37
CA ALA A 38 -0.80 13.68 27.08
C ALA A 38 -1.37 12.35 27.59
N LEU A 39 -2.56 12.37 28.21
CA LEU A 39 -3.27 11.16 28.63
C LEU A 39 -3.64 10.28 27.43
N ALA A 40 -4.13 10.87 26.34
CA ALA A 40 -4.47 10.12 25.13
C ALA A 40 -3.25 9.34 24.61
N PHE A 41 -2.09 9.98 24.46
CA PHE A 41 -0.87 9.28 24.04
C PHE A 41 -0.39 8.24 25.07
N ALA A 42 -0.52 8.51 26.37
CA ALA A 42 -0.12 7.55 27.40
C ALA A 42 -0.96 6.27 27.39
N PHE A 43 -2.27 6.37 27.11
CA PHE A 43 -3.17 5.21 27.06
C PHE A 43 -3.38 4.64 25.66
N TRP A 44 -2.87 5.31 24.61
CA TRP A 44 -3.19 5.00 23.22
C TRP A 44 -2.90 3.54 22.86
N GLU A 45 -1.66 3.08 23.07
CA GLU A 45 -1.26 1.71 22.70
C GLU A 45 -2.04 0.67 23.49
N ILE A 46 -2.34 0.93 24.78
CA ILE A 46 -3.13 0.04 25.64
C ILE A 46 -4.55 -0.13 25.08
N PHE A 47 -5.19 0.98 24.66
CA PHE A 47 -6.52 0.90 24.06
C PHE A 47 -6.50 0.20 22.70
N VAL A 48 -5.47 0.44 21.88
CA VAL A 48 -5.31 -0.24 20.59
C VAL A 48 -5.19 -1.74 20.79
N SER A 49 -4.22 -2.19 21.59
CA SER A 49 -3.91 -3.62 21.75
C SER A 49 -5.00 -4.40 22.49
N ASN A 50 -5.53 -3.85 23.57
CA ASN A 50 -6.43 -4.59 24.46
C ASN A 50 -7.91 -4.41 24.14
N VAL A 51 -8.30 -3.39 23.37
CA VAL A 51 -9.71 -3.06 23.12
C VAL A 51 -10.02 -3.04 21.63
N PHE A 52 -9.33 -2.19 20.86
CA PHE A 52 -9.78 -1.90 19.49
C PHE A 52 -9.33 -2.91 18.44
N ILE A 53 -8.19 -3.60 18.60
CA ILE A 53 -7.75 -4.62 17.64
C ILE A 53 -8.77 -5.77 17.54
N GLY A 54 -9.40 -6.18 18.65
CA GLY A 54 -10.39 -7.25 18.65
C GLY A 54 -11.75 -6.85 18.07
N PHE A 55 -12.11 -5.56 18.12
CA PHE A 55 -13.45 -5.08 17.71
C PHE A 55 -13.46 -4.36 16.36
N LEU A 56 -12.45 -3.50 16.11
CA LEU A 56 -12.32 -2.68 14.91
C LEU A 56 -10.86 -2.69 14.40
N PRO A 57 -10.30 -3.85 14.01
CA PRO A 57 -8.87 -3.96 13.69
C PRO A 57 -8.40 -2.93 12.66
N ALA A 58 -9.16 -2.73 11.58
CA ALA A 58 -8.80 -1.79 10.52
C ALA A 58 -8.74 -0.31 10.98
N TYR A 59 -9.45 0.05 12.06
CA TYR A 59 -9.54 1.43 12.56
C TYR A 59 -8.87 1.62 13.92
N ALA A 60 -8.27 0.55 14.47
CA ALA A 60 -7.87 0.48 15.87
C ALA A 60 -6.90 1.60 16.25
N TRP A 61 -5.85 1.82 15.44
CA TRP A 61 -4.85 2.87 15.69
C TRP A 61 -5.44 4.28 15.67
N GLY A 62 -6.27 4.61 14.67
CA GLY A 62 -6.84 5.95 14.55
C GLY A 62 -7.90 6.25 15.61
N VAL A 63 -8.86 5.35 15.79
CA VAL A 63 -9.92 5.48 16.81
C VAL A 63 -9.32 5.41 18.21
N GLY A 64 -8.33 4.55 18.42
CA GLY A 64 -7.61 4.39 19.69
C GLY A 64 -6.90 5.65 20.16
N LEU A 65 -6.57 6.60 19.27
CA LEU A 65 -6.00 7.89 19.66
C LEU A 65 -7.09 8.96 19.86
N VAL A 66 -7.97 9.12 18.86
CA VAL A 66 -8.92 10.23 18.82
C VAL A 66 -10.01 10.09 19.88
N LEU A 67 -10.50 8.87 20.11
CA LEU A 67 -11.60 8.65 21.04
C LEU A 67 -11.18 8.91 22.50
N PRO A 68 -10.06 8.34 23.02
CA PRO A 68 -9.59 8.69 24.37
C PRO A 68 -9.29 10.17 24.53
N PHE A 69 -8.69 10.83 23.52
CA PHE A 69 -8.48 12.28 23.55
C PHE A 69 -9.79 13.05 23.74
N ALA A 70 -10.82 12.73 22.95
CA ALA A 70 -12.12 13.39 23.06
C ALA A 70 -12.78 13.14 24.43
N VAL A 71 -12.71 11.91 24.94
CA VAL A 71 -13.27 11.56 26.25
C VAL A 71 -12.55 12.30 27.38
N PHE A 72 -11.22 12.28 27.41
CA PHE A 72 -10.44 13.00 28.42
C PHE A 72 -10.69 14.51 28.36
N LEU A 73 -10.77 15.08 27.15
CA LEU A 73 -11.07 16.50 26.95
C LEU A 73 -12.43 16.88 27.54
N ILE A 74 -13.48 16.10 27.27
CA ILE A 74 -14.83 16.36 27.79
C ILE A 74 -14.86 16.23 29.31
N VAL A 75 -14.30 15.14 29.86
CA VAL A 75 -14.33 14.86 31.30
C VAL A 75 -13.52 15.90 32.09
N LEU A 76 -12.28 16.17 31.67
CA LEU A 76 -11.44 17.16 32.34
C LEU A 76 -12.00 18.57 32.20
N ARG A 77 -12.64 18.90 31.07
CA ARG A 77 -13.29 20.19 30.90
C ARG A 77 -14.46 20.35 31.85
N GLN A 78 -15.35 19.36 31.94
CA GLN A 78 -16.49 19.39 32.83
C GLN A 78 -16.06 19.46 34.31
N ALA A 79 -15.02 18.72 34.68
CA ALA A 79 -14.44 18.79 36.02
C ALA A 79 -13.93 20.19 36.34
N LEU A 80 -13.21 20.82 35.40
CA LEU A 80 -12.67 22.16 35.57
C LEU A 80 -13.76 23.23 35.69
N ASP A 81 -14.79 23.15 34.86
CA ASP A 81 -15.94 24.07 34.89
C ASP A 81 -16.71 23.96 36.23
N ASN A 82 -16.73 22.78 36.86
CA ASN A 82 -17.35 22.58 38.17
C ASN A 82 -16.45 23.03 39.33
N LEU A 83 -15.13 22.88 39.21
CA LEU A 83 -14.17 23.25 40.26
C LEU A 83 -13.89 24.75 40.29
N ILE A 84 -13.94 25.41 39.14
CA ILE A 84 -13.64 26.84 39.00
C ILE A 84 -14.96 27.61 38.91
N GLY A 85 -15.49 28.00 40.06
CA GLY A 85 -16.78 28.70 40.17
C GLY A 85 -16.82 30.12 39.61
N GLY A 86 -15.75 30.65 39.01
CA GLY A 86 -15.71 32.02 38.48
C GLY A 86 -14.58 32.30 37.49
N ASN A 87 -14.78 33.27 36.60
CA ASN A 87 -13.83 33.69 35.58
C ASN A 87 -13.07 34.96 36.03
N MET A 88 -11.75 35.00 35.82
CA MET A 88 -10.97 36.22 36.08
C MET A 88 -11.26 37.26 34.99
N GLN A 89 -11.51 38.51 35.40
CA GLN A 89 -11.75 39.61 34.47
C GLN A 89 -10.46 40.38 34.18
N PHE A 90 -10.10 40.45 32.91
CA PHE A 90 -9.01 41.28 32.40
C PHE A 90 -9.55 42.40 31.52
N PRO A 91 -8.75 43.45 31.23
CA PRO A 91 -9.12 44.44 30.23
C PRO A 91 -9.53 43.78 28.91
N ARG A 92 -10.59 44.32 28.27
CA ARG A 92 -11.22 43.71 27.09
C ARG A 92 -10.22 43.34 25.99
N LEU A 93 -9.27 44.23 25.70
CA LEU A 93 -8.25 43.99 24.67
C LEU A 93 -7.34 42.80 25.02
N VAL A 94 -6.95 42.66 26.29
CA VAL A 94 -6.15 41.53 26.77
C VAL A 94 -6.95 40.23 26.65
N ASN A 95 -8.21 40.25 27.09
CA ASN A 95 -9.10 39.11 26.98
C ASN A 95 -9.29 38.63 25.53
N GLN A 96 -9.47 39.57 24.60
CA GLN A 96 -9.71 39.24 23.20
C GLN A 96 -8.44 38.75 22.49
N ILE A 97 -7.33 39.50 22.59
CA ILE A 97 -6.11 39.19 21.84
C ILE A 97 -5.43 37.94 22.41
N VAL A 98 -5.23 37.88 23.72
CA VAL A 98 -4.55 36.75 24.34
C VAL A 98 -5.47 35.53 24.36
N GLY A 99 -6.77 35.72 24.60
CA GLY A 99 -7.76 34.65 24.44
C GLY A 99 -7.78 34.05 23.03
N ALA A 100 -7.68 34.89 21.98
CA ALA A 100 -7.57 34.41 20.60
C ALA A 100 -6.29 33.61 20.34
N ALA A 101 -5.13 34.12 20.80
CA ALA A 101 -3.85 33.44 20.62
C ALA A 101 -3.82 32.07 21.33
N VAL A 102 -4.28 32.03 22.58
CA VAL A 102 -4.38 30.79 23.37
C VAL A 102 -5.40 29.82 22.76
N GLY A 103 -6.51 30.34 22.24
CA GLY A 103 -7.49 29.58 21.48
C GLY A 103 -6.91 28.96 20.20
N ALA A 104 -6.09 29.72 19.47
CA ALA A 104 -5.40 29.24 18.28
C ALA A 104 -4.42 28.10 18.62
N CYS A 105 -3.63 28.23 19.71
CA CYS A 105 -2.76 27.16 20.19
C CYS A 105 -3.56 25.88 20.53
N SER A 106 -4.71 26.04 21.20
CA SER A 106 -5.60 24.91 21.52
C SER A 106 -6.14 24.26 20.25
N GLY A 107 -6.52 25.07 19.26
CA GLY A 107 -6.97 24.63 17.94
C GLY A 107 -5.90 23.87 17.17
N ILE A 108 -4.64 24.33 17.20
CA ILE A 108 -3.50 23.64 16.57
C ILE A 108 -3.30 22.25 17.17
N LEU A 109 -3.28 22.14 18.50
CA LEU A 109 -3.09 20.84 19.17
C LEU A 109 -4.25 19.89 18.92
N THR A 110 -5.49 20.39 18.99
CA THR A 110 -6.71 19.60 18.74
C THR A 110 -6.76 19.11 17.30
N ALA A 111 -6.51 19.99 16.32
CA ALA A 111 -6.47 19.63 14.91
C ALA A 111 -5.32 18.66 14.62
N GLY A 112 -4.15 18.86 15.23
CA GLY A 112 -3.00 18.00 15.06
C GLY A 112 -3.22 16.57 15.57
N ILE A 113 -3.74 16.39 16.80
CA ILE A 113 -4.08 15.06 17.34
C ILE A 113 -5.11 14.38 16.44
N THR A 114 -6.14 15.13 16.03
CA THR A 114 -7.19 14.61 15.15
C THR A 114 -6.63 14.17 13.81
N LEU A 115 -5.74 14.97 13.20
CA LEU A 115 -5.15 14.65 11.89
C LEU A 115 -4.17 13.48 11.96
N ILE A 116 -3.39 13.37 13.05
CA ILE A 116 -2.55 12.20 13.34
C ILE A 116 -3.44 10.95 13.45
N GLY A 117 -4.51 11.00 14.24
CA GLY A 117 -5.46 9.90 14.38
C GLY A 117 -6.16 9.51 13.07
N ILE A 118 -6.63 10.49 12.29
CA ILE A 118 -7.21 10.25 10.96
C ILE A 118 -6.20 9.58 10.02
N SER A 119 -4.91 9.90 10.16
CA SER A 119 -3.87 9.32 9.30
C SER A 119 -3.63 7.84 9.57
N PHE A 120 -3.92 7.37 10.79
CA PHE A 120 -3.93 5.96 11.13
C PHE A 120 -5.19 5.21 10.66
N LEU A 121 -6.16 5.87 10.03
CA LEU A 121 -7.31 5.19 9.42
C LEU A 121 -6.92 4.59 8.06
N PRO A 122 -7.64 3.55 7.58
CA PRO A 122 -7.36 2.88 6.31
C PRO A 122 -7.86 3.73 5.13
N LEU A 123 -7.34 4.95 5.02
CA LEU A 123 -7.68 5.93 3.98
C LEU A 123 -6.65 5.86 2.84
N PRO A 124 -7.00 6.34 1.64
CA PRO A 124 -6.03 6.50 0.56
C PRO A 124 -4.83 7.38 0.98
N SER A 125 -3.69 7.21 0.31
CA SER A 125 -2.46 7.98 0.58
C SER A 125 -2.70 9.50 0.53
N ASN A 126 -3.55 9.93 -0.41
CA ASN A 126 -4.00 11.31 -0.57
C ASN A 126 -5.38 11.55 0.06
N ILE A 127 -5.41 12.36 1.12
CA ILE A 127 -6.65 12.76 1.80
C ILE A 127 -6.95 14.22 1.44
N ALA A 128 -7.95 14.44 0.58
CA ALA A 128 -8.43 15.77 0.21
C ALA A 128 -7.30 16.72 -0.30
N GLY A 129 -6.34 16.15 -1.02
CA GLY A 129 -5.15 16.83 -1.54
C GLY A 129 -4.06 17.05 -0.50
N TRP A 130 -3.92 16.13 0.47
CA TRP A 130 -2.81 16.06 1.43
C TRP A 130 -2.19 14.67 1.42
N ALA A 131 -0.94 14.64 1.00
CA ALA A 131 -0.08 13.47 0.90
C ALA A 131 1.35 13.98 1.16
N PRO A 132 1.78 14.09 2.43
CA PRO A 132 3.06 14.71 2.75
C PRO A 132 4.27 13.79 2.47
N PHE A 133 4.01 12.49 2.36
CA PHE A 133 5.01 11.47 2.06
C PHE A 133 4.52 10.57 0.93
N GLU A 134 5.45 10.08 0.13
CA GLU A 134 5.26 9.10 -0.94
C GLU A 134 6.38 8.05 -0.90
N VAL A 135 6.14 6.90 -1.52
CA VAL A 135 7.18 5.88 -1.70
C VAL A 135 7.82 6.12 -3.05
N ASN A 136 9.11 6.47 -3.09
CA ASN A 136 9.82 6.75 -4.34
C ASN A 136 10.02 5.47 -5.20
N THR A 137 10.60 5.62 -6.39
CA THR A 137 10.90 4.50 -7.30
C THR A 137 11.85 3.47 -6.71
N VAL A 138 12.58 3.84 -5.65
CA VAL A 138 13.49 2.98 -4.90
C VAL A 138 12.82 2.38 -3.63
N GLY A 139 11.52 2.55 -3.44
CA GLY A 139 10.82 1.92 -2.31
C GLY A 139 11.04 2.62 -0.95
N GLU A 140 11.65 3.80 -0.95
CA GLU A 140 11.87 4.60 0.27
C GLU A 140 10.74 5.60 0.48
N VAL A 141 10.40 5.86 1.74
CA VAL A 141 9.45 6.91 2.11
C VAL A 141 10.15 8.26 2.04
N VAL A 142 9.79 9.08 1.06
CA VAL A 142 10.31 10.44 0.88
C VAL A 142 9.20 11.49 1.03
N PRO A 143 9.54 12.72 1.41
CA PRO A 143 8.58 13.82 1.35
C PRO A 143 8.14 14.08 -0.09
N THR A 144 6.84 14.21 -0.32
CA THR A 144 6.28 14.48 -1.65
C THR A 144 6.78 15.83 -2.17
N ALA A 145 7.27 15.85 -3.42
CA ALA A 145 7.89 17.01 -4.05
C ALA A 145 6.89 18.18 -4.25
N GLU A 146 5.65 17.90 -4.65
CA GLU A 146 4.65 18.91 -5.02
C GLU A 146 3.31 18.76 -4.29
N GLY A 147 2.73 19.88 -3.82
CA GLY A 147 1.30 20.03 -3.50
C GLY A 147 0.73 19.29 -2.28
N GLY A 148 1.46 18.34 -1.69
CA GLY A 148 0.97 17.46 -0.63
C GLY A 148 1.16 17.96 0.82
N LYS A 149 1.75 19.14 1.02
CA LYS A 149 2.12 19.67 2.35
C LYS A 149 0.99 20.50 2.98
N LEU A 150 0.93 20.48 4.31
CA LEU A 150 0.06 21.38 5.04
C LEU A 150 0.62 22.80 5.03
N TRP A 151 -0.25 23.80 4.85
CA TRP A 151 0.11 25.22 5.01
C TRP A 151 0.41 25.54 6.47
N LEU A 152 -0.41 25.00 7.37
CA LEU A 152 -0.17 24.99 8.81
C LEU A 152 0.07 23.53 9.22
N LYS A 153 1.33 23.19 9.54
CA LYS A 153 1.77 21.83 9.90
C LYS A 153 1.31 21.41 11.30
N VAL A 154 0.00 21.42 11.53
CA VAL A 154 -0.61 21.17 12.85
C VAL A 154 -0.25 19.79 13.39
N ASP A 155 -0.11 18.79 12.53
CA ASP A 155 0.36 17.44 12.85
C ASP A 155 1.80 17.45 13.39
N SER A 156 2.75 17.99 12.64
CA SER A 156 4.17 18.04 13.05
C SER A 156 4.37 18.94 14.27
N MET A 157 3.67 20.08 14.35
CA MET A 157 3.72 20.97 15.52
C MET A 157 3.23 20.25 16.78
N THR A 158 2.14 19.50 16.66
CA THR A 158 1.56 18.73 17.77
C THR A 158 2.45 17.55 18.17
N ALA A 159 2.92 16.76 17.20
CA ALA A 159 3.86 15.66 17.44
C ALA A 159 5.13 16.15 18.15
N ASN A 160 5.74 17.24 17.67
CA ASN A 160 6.92 17.83 18.29
C ASN A 160 6.65 18.38 19.68
N PHE A 161 5.48 18.99 19.90
CA PHE A 161 5.07 19.48 21.22
C PHE A 161 4.99 18.33 22.23
N TYR A 162 4.26 17.25 21.92
CA TYR A 162 4.12 16.11 22.83
C TYR A 162 5.40 15.29 22.98
N ASN A 163 6.23 15.19 21.95
CA ASN A 163 7.55 14.57 22.06
C ASN A 163 8.41 15.33 23.08
N ARG A 164 8.52 16.66 22.96
CA ARG A 164 9.26 17.49 23.93
C ARG A 164 8.66 17.42 25.33
N LEU A 165 7.33 17.42 25.43
CA LEU A 165 6.64 17.33 26.72
C LEU A 165 6.92 15.98 27.41
N SER A 166 6.96 14.88 26.64
CA SER A 166 7.17 13.52 27.13
C SER A 166 8.58 13.26 27.68
N VAL A 167 9.60 14.00 27.24
CA VAL A 167 10.97 13.92 27.80
C VAL A 167 11.25 15.01 28.83
N GLY A 168 10.38 16.02 28.92
CA GLY A 168 10.52 17.17 29.80
C GLY A 168 9.54 17.12 30.97
N ALA A 169 8.58 18.05 30.97
CA ALA A 169 7.68 18.25 32.11
C ALA A 169 6.78 17.04 32.41
N PHE A 170 6.45 16.22 31.41
CA PHE A 170 5.72 14.95 31.57
C PHE A 170 6.63 13.74 31.33
N GLY A 171 7.91 13.86 31.73
CA GLY A 171 8.90 12.79 31.71
C GLY A 171 8.40 11.50 32.36
N THR A 172 8.55 10.38 31.66
CA THR A 172 8.34 9.03 32.22
C THR A 172 9.51 8.12 31.83
N SER A 173 9.56 6.90 32.37
CA SER A 173 10.53 5.88 31.92
C SER A 173 10.29 5.42 30.48
N THR A 174 9.10 5.69 29.91
CA THR A 174 8.71 5.30 28.56
C THR A 174 8.19 6.51 27.76
N PRO A 175 9.03 7.52 27.47
CA PRO A 175 8.57 8.75 26.87
C PRO A 175 8.18 8.56 25.39
N LEU A 176 7.11 9.23 24.95
CA LEU A 176 6.60 9.15 23.57
C LEU A 176 7.69 9.41 22.52
N ALA A 177 8.59 10.37 22.79
CA ALA A 177 9.67 10.72 21.86
C ALA A 177 10.64 9.59 21.55
N TYR A 178 10.76 8.60 22.44
CA TYR A 178 11.61 7.42 22.23
C TYR A 178 10.79 6.29 21.62
N TYR A 179 9.59 6.07 22.13
CA TYR A 179 8.78 4.90 21.78
C TYR A 179 7.95 5.04 20.49
N GLN A 180 7.67 6.27 20.06
CA GLN A 180 6.97 6.60 18.80
C GLN A 180 7.61 7.88 18.19
N PRO A 181 8.88 7.80 17.75
CA PRO A 181 9.55 8.95 17.18
C PRO A 181 8.85 9.38 15.88
N ASP A 182 8.69 10.69 15.72
CA ASP A 182 7.97 11.30 14.58
C ASP A 182 6.60 10.64 14.31
N ILE A 183 5.75 10.59 15.34
CA ILE A 183 4.41 10.01 15.27
C ILE A 183 3.56 10.57 14.12
N ALA A 184 3.79 11.81 13.70
CA ALA A 184 3.11 12.39 12.53
C ALA A 184 3.51 11.68 11.23
N LYS A 185 4.81 11.46 11.00
CA LYS A 185 5.28 10.64 9.88
C LYS A 185 4.81 9.20 10.00
N ALA A 186 4.90 8.59 11.19
CA ALA A 186 4.44 7.22 11.42
C ALA A 186 2.96 7.03 11.05
N ALA A 187 2.12 8.02 11.37
CA ALA A 187 0.70 8.00 11.03
C ALA A 187 0.45 8.04 9.53
N VAL A 188 1.17 8.85 8.77
CA VAL A 188 1.03 8.91 7.31
C VAL A 188 1.58 7.64 6.66
N VAL A 189 2.74 7.16 7.12
CA VAL A 189 3.37 5.93 6.59
C VAL A 189 2.46 4.71 6.81
N HIS A 190 1.73 4.66 7.92
CA HIS A 190 0.76 3.59 8.18
C HIS A 190 -0.24 3.38 7.03
N ARG A 191 -0.83 4.47 6.52
CA ARG A 191 -1.80 4.38 5.42
C ARG A 191 -1.16 4.16 4.05
N LEU A 192 0.13 4.47 3.88
CA LEU A 192 0.86 4.18 2.63
C LEU A 192 0.92 2.68 2.34
N ALA A 193 0.77 1.81 3.33
CA ALA A 193 0.71 0.36 3.10
C ALA A 193 -0.45 -0.04 2.16
N LYS A 194 -1.64 0.58 2.29
CA LYS A 194 -2.78 0.32 1.39
C LYS A 194 -2.53 0.72 -0.07
N TRP A 195 -1.49 1.51 -0.34
CA TRP A 195 -1.07 1.82 -1.71
C TRP A 195 -0.45 0.60 -2.39
N TYR A 196 0.25 -0.26 -1.64
CA TYR A 196 0.84 -1.50 -2.17
C TYR A 196 -0.26 -2.51 -2.53
N ASP A 197 -1.21 -2.71 -1.62
CA ASP A 197 -2.36 -3.58 -1.86
C ASP A 197 -3.58 -3.12 -1.03
N PRO A 198 -4.76 -2.88 -1.66
CA PRO A 198 -5.97 -2.47 -0.96
C PRO A 198 -6.52 -3.54 0.01
N ASN A 199 -6.21 -4.82 -0.20
CA ASN A 199 -6.62 -5.94 0.65
C ASN A 199 -5.70 -6.12 1.86
N GLN A 200 -4.55 -5.46 1.88
CA GLN A 200 -3.57 -5.59 2.94
C GLN A 200 -4.12 -5.18 4.31
N SER A 201 -3.87 -5.98 5.34
CA SER A 201 -4.13 -5.59 6.71
C SER A 201 -3.12 -4.57 7.23
N LEU A 202 -3.63 -3.55 7.90
CA LEU A 202 -2.83 -2.49 8.50
C LEU A 202 -2.40 -2.77 9.93
N VAL A 203 -2.99 -3.79 10.54
CA VAL A 203 -2.79 -4.12 11.94
C VAL A 203 -2.25 -5.52 12.09
N ILE A 204 -1.77 -5.82 13.28
CA ILE A 204 -1.28 -7.12 13.67
C ILE A 204 -1.71 -7.42 15.08
N SER A 205 -2.16 -8.64 15.32
CA SER A 205 -2.41 -9.09 16.68
C SER A 205 -1.07 -9.47 17.34
N PRO A 206 -0.75 -8.97 18.54
CA PRO A 206 0.58 -9.20 19.16
C PRO A 206 0.98 -10.67 19.32
N ASP A 207 0.03 -11.59 19.38
CA ASP A 207 0.21 -13.04 19.55
C ASP A 207 0.51 -13.79 18.24
N THR A 208 0.34 -13.14 17.09
CA THR A 208 0.52 -13.76 15.77
C THR A 208 1.86 -13.47 15.12
N VAL A 209 2.65 -12.59 15.74
CA VAL A 209 4.04 -12.40 15.36
C VAL A 209 4.92 -12.51 16.58
N SER A 210 5.99 -13.29 16.40
CA SER A 210 7.06 -13.40 17.38
C SER A 210 8.39 -13.03 16.75
N ILE A 211 9.27 -12.45 17.56
CA ILE A 211 10.68 -12.29 17.24
C ILE A 211 11.38 -13.48 17.88
N LYS A 212 12.14 -14.26 17.10
CA LYS A 212 12.84 -15.43 17.65
C LYS A 212 13.91 -14.96 18.63
N GLU A 213 14.15 -15.70 19.71
CA GLU A 213 15.18 -15.36 20.71
C GLU A 213 16.57 -15.26 20.08
N GLU A 214 16.86 -16.12 19.10
CA GLU A 214 18.11 -16.09 18.32
C GLU A 214 18.02 -15.17 17.09
N GLY A 215 16.92 -14.45 16.95
CA GLY A 215 16.53 -13.74 15.76
C GLY A 215 17.15 -12.36 15.61
N LEU A 216 17.87 -11.83 16.61
CA LEU A 216 18.62 -10.59 16.49
C LEU A 216 20.10 -10.89 16.25
N ALA A 217 20.57 -10.59 15.04
CA ALA A 217 21.98 -10.71 14.68
C ALA A 217 22.56 -9.35 14.30
N LEU A 218 23.76 -9.06 14.79
CA LEU A 218 24.57 -7.91 14.41
C LEU A 218 25.74 -8.37 13.56
N PHE A 219 26.02 -7.63 12.51
CA PHE A 219 27.15 -7.87 11.63
C PHE A 219 27.87 -6.55 11.38
N THR A 220 29.18 -6.51 11.63
CA THR A 220 29.98 -5.28 11.69
C THR A 220 30.48 -4.79 10.33
N ASP A 221 30.20 -5.50 9.26
CA ASP A 221 30.50 -5.06 7.89
C ASP A 221 29.26 -4.34 7.32
N ASP A 222 29.49 -3.37 6.45
CA ASP A 222 28.44 -2.60 5.78
C ASP A 222 27.87 -3.32 4.56
N ARG A 223 28.51 -4.42 4.13
CA ARG A 223 28.08 -5.24 3.00
C ARG A 223 27.27 -6.43 3.43
N VAL A 224 26.16 -6.67 2.74
CA VAL A 224 25.34 -7.86 2.94
C VAL A 224 26.11 -9.08 2.40
N PRO A 225 26.47 -10.06 3.24
CA PRO A 225 27.15 -11.28 2.80
C PRO A 225 26.27 -12.11 1.85
N GLY A 226 26.88 -12.70 0.83
CA GLY A 226 26.21 -13.70 -0.02
C GLY A 226 25.39 -13.18 -1.21
N ILE A 227 25.17 -11.87 -1.34
CA ILE A 227 24.31 -11.30 -2.40
C ILE A 227 25.09 -10.80 -3.65
N GLY A 228 26.41 -10.96 -3.67
CA GLY A 228 27.28 -10.54 -4.78
C GLY A 228 27.65 -9.05 -4.75
N THR A 229 28.68 -8.67 -5.53
CA THR A 229 29.24 -7.31 -5.52
C THR A 229 28.30 -6.27 -6.12
N GLU A 230 27.56 -6.62 -7.18
CA GLU A 230 26.63 -5.70 -7.85
C GLU A 230 25.44 -5.32 -6.97
N ALA A 231 24.87 -6.29 -6.24
CA ALA A 231 23.78 -6.03 -5.32
C ALA A 231 24.23 -5.22 -4.11
N ASN A 232 25.45 -5.46 -3.61
CA ASN A 232 26.04 -4.62 -2.57
C ASN A 232 26.30 -3.20 -3.08
N ALA A 233 26.86 -3.03 -4.28
CA ALA A 233 27.05 -1.70 -4.89
C ALA A 233 25.71 -0.97 -5.08
N TYR A 234 24.64 -1.70 -5.38
CA TYR A 234 23.29 -1.15 -5.43
C TYR A 234 22.80 -0.65 -4.06
N LEU A 235 23.05 -1.41 -2.99
CA LEU A 235 22.71 -1.01 -1.62
C LEU A 235 23.56 0.18 -1.14
N GLU A 236 24.86 0.19 -1.43
CA GLU A 236 25.81 1.28 -1.13
C GLU A 236 25.43 2.58 -1.84
N GLY A 237 24.84 2.50 -3.04
CA GLY A 237 24.34 3.67 -3.79
C GLY A 237 23.14 4.36 -3.12
N ARG A 238 22.55 3.78 -2.08
CA ARG A 238 21.43 4.37 -1.34
C ARG A 238 21.90 5.19 -0.15
N ARG A 239 21.11 6.22 0.17
CA ARG A 239 21.38 7.12 1.30
C ARG A 239 21.36 6.45 2.68
N ASN A 240 20.96 5.18 2.78
CA ASN A 240 20.73 4.51 4.06
C ASN A 240 21.80 3.47 4.44
N VAL A 241 22.81 3.22 3.59
CA VAL A 241 23.97 2.38 3.96
C VAL A 241 25.21 3.25 3.83
N ALA A 242 25.62 3.87 4.93
CA ALA A 242 26.87 4.63 4.96
C ALA A 242 28.06 3.67 5.13
N ALA A 243 29.20 4.07 4.59
CA ALA A 243 30.43 3.31 4.79
C ALA A 243 30.76 3.22 6.29
N GLY A 244 30.95 2.00 6.80
CA GLY A 244 31.13 1.73 8.23
C GLY A 244 29.84 1.62 9.05
N ASP A 245 28.67 1.55 8.40
CA ASP A 245 27.46 1.09 9.09
C ASP A 245 27.58 -0.41 9.42
N LYS A 246 26.87 -0.83 10.47
CA LYS A 246 26.68 -2.24 10.79
C LYS A 246 25.31 -2.71 10.30
N LEU A 247 25.27 -3.95 9.84
CA LEU A 247 24.02 -4.60 9.47
C LEU A 247 23.35 -5.25 10.68
N VAL A 248 22.04 -5.06 10.78
CA VAL A 248 21.22 -5.66 11.83
C VAL A 248 20.14 -6.50 11.17
N MET A 249 20.05 -7.77 11.56
CA MET A 249 19.01 -8.67 11.10
C MET A 249 18.04 -8.96 12.24
N ILE A 250 16.73 -8.91 11.92
CA ILE A 250 15.65 -9.28 12.83
C ILE A 250 14.80 -10.38 12.18
N GLN A 251 14.84 -11.57 12.76
CA GLN A 251 14.00 -12.69 12.36
C GLN A 251 12.63 -12.63 13.04
N THR A 252 11.60 -12.59 12.21
CA THR A 252 10.20 -12.54 12.61
C THR A 252 9.48 -13.78 12.10
N THR A 253 8.60 -14.36 12.91
CA THR A 253 7.72 -15.47 12.54
C THR A 253 6.29 -14.97 12.50
N TRP A 254 5.63 -15.12 11.35
CA TRP A 254 4.27 -14.63 11.09
C TRP A 254 3.30 -15.79 10.98
N THR A 255 2.47 -15.99 12.00
CA THR A 255 1.49 -17.08 12.04
C THR A 255 0.12 -16.62 11.60
N LYS A 256 -0.58 -17.49 10.86
CA LYS A 256 -1.97 -17.28 10.49
C LYS A 256 -2.83 -17.60 11.72
N GLY A 257 -3.24 -16.57 12.47
CA GLY A 257 -4.14 -16.76 13.60
C GLY A 257 -5.59 -17.05 13.16
N ASP A 258 -6.35 -17.71 14.03
CA ASP A 258 -7.77 -18.01 13.82
C ASP A 258 -8.59 -16.72 13.83
N GLY A 259 -9.02 -16.27 12.64
CA GLY A 259 -9.71 -14.98 12.46
C GLY A 259 -8.81 -13.75 12.52
N ALA A 260 -7.48 -13.93 12.49
CA ALA A 260 -6.54 -12.88 12.87
C ALA A 260 -6.26 -11.86 11.77
N ALA A 261 -6.17 -10.60 12.23
CA ALA A 261 -5.82 -9.41 11.44
C ALA A 261 -4.40 -9.41 10.85
N THR A 262 -3.65 -10.50 10.97
CA THR A 262 -2.23 -10.60 10.58
C THR A 262 -2.07 -11.03 9.15
N TYR A 263 -2.88 -11.99 8.71
CA TYR A 263 -3.04 -12.29 7.31
C TYR A 263 -4.17 -11.42 6.77
N ASP A 264 -4.10 -11.14 5.48
CA ASP A 264 -5.12 -10.36 4.80
C ASP A 264 -6.40 -11.20 4.67
N SER A 265 -7.52 -10.56 4.29
CA SER A 265 -8.82 -11.24 4.18
C SER A 265 -8.83 -12.44 3.23
N ASP A 266 -7.87 -12.47 2.29
CA ASP A 266 -7.67 -13.55 1.32
C ASP A 266 -6.66 -14.61 1.80
N SER A 267 -6.27 -14.61 3.07
CA SER A 267 -5.29 -15.53 3.66
C SER A 267 -3.89 -15.44 3.05
N ILE A 268 -3.54 -14.29 2.46
CA ILE A 268 -2.18 -14.00 2.01
C ILE A 268 -1.56 -13.04 3.03
N LEU A 269 -0.31 -13.31 3.41
CA LEU A 269 0.47 -12.36 4.20
C LEU A 269 1.09 -11.34 3.24
N ARG A 270 0.90 -10.05 3.49
CA ARG A 270 1.58 -8.95 2.79
C ARG A 270 2.18 -7.97 3.78
N VAL A 271 3.50 -7.83 3.74
CA VAL A 271 4.25 -6.95 4.64
C VAL A 271 5.19 -6.06 3.82
N PRO A 272 4.75 -4.84 3.46
CA PRO A 272 5.57 -3.87 2.79
C PRO A 272 6.61 -3.28 3.75
N PRO A 273 7.74 -2.80 3.22
CA PRO A 273 8.79 -2.16 4.00
C PRO A 273 8.30 -1.01 4.88
N THR A 274 7.26 -0.29 4.44
CA THR A 274 6.65 0.82 5.19
C THR A 274 6.04 0.40 6.52
N GLN A 275 5.70 -0.88 6.69
CA GLN A 275 5.13 -1.42 7.92
C GLN A 275 6.15 -2.03 8.87
N VAL A 276 7.43 -2.08 8.47
CA VAL A 276 8.51 -2.66 9.26
C VAL A 276 9.53 -1.58 9.53
N ARG A 277 9.80 -1.31 10.80
CA ARG A 277 10.75 -0.28 11.22
C ARG A 277 11.53 -0.77 12.42
N LEU A 278 12.77 -0.33 12.52
CA LEU A 278 13.62 -0.56 13.67
C LEU A 278 13.76 0.75 14.44
N LEU A 279 13.35 0.75 15.70
CA LEU A 279 13.61 1.87 16.60
C LEU A 279 15.02 1.74 17.15
N VAL A 280 15.80 2.80 17.00
CA VAL A 280 17.21 2.82 17.40
C VAL A 280 17.47 3.91 18.42
N ASP A 281 18.22 3.52 19.45
CA ASP A 281 18.82 4.44 20.40
C ASP A 281 20.19 4.87 19.89
N SER A 282 20.26 6.10 19.37
CA SER A 282 21.52 6.71 18.91
C SER A 282 22.42 7.18 20.06
N GLY A 283 21.94 7.08 21.31
CA GLY A 283 22.62 7.63 22.49
C GLY A 283 22.61 9.15 22.57
N GLN A 284 22.04 9.85 21.57
CA GLN A 284 21.92 11.31 21.55
C GLN A 284 20.54 11.75 21.05
N GLY A 285 19.70 12.22 21.97
CA GLY A 285 18.41 12.82 21.64
C GLY A 285 17.27 11.79 21.52
N PRO A 286 16.19 12.11 20.78
CA PRO A 286 15.11 11.17 20.52
C PRO A 286 15.58 9.99 19.68
N TRP A 287 14.96 8.83 19.89
CA TRP A 287 15.22 7.65 19.07
C TRP A 287 14.86 7.92 17.60
N GLU A 288 15.49 7.18 16.72
CA GLU A 288 15.21 7.23 15.28
C GLU A 288 14.47 5.96 14.84
N SER A 289 13.69 6.07 13.78
CA SER A 289 13.01 4.95 13.15
C SER A 289 13.67 4.66 11.81
N VAL A 290 14.35 3.53 11.70
CA VAL A 290 15.08 3.08 10.51
C VAL A 290 14.23 2.09 9.71
N ALA A 291 14.20 2.24 8.38
CA ALA A 291 13.51 1.32 7.48
C ALA A 291 14.44 0.15 7.07
N PRO A 292 13.90 -1.04 6.74
CA PRO A 292 14.71 -2.14 6.25
C PRO A 292 15.29 -1.83 4.86
N ILE A 293 16.50 -2.30 4.60
CA ILE A 293 17.16 -2.25 3.29
C ILE A 293 16.81 -3.47 2.43
N GLY A 294 16.38 -4.56 3.07
CA GLY A 294 15.96 -5.79 2.42
C GLY A 294 15.31 -6.75 3.41
N PHE A 295 14.84 -7.87 2.91
CA PHE A 295 14.40 -8.97 3.74
C PHE A 295 14.71 -10.31 3.08
N SER A 296 14.89 -11.35 3.89
CA SER A 296 15.02 -12.71 3.41
C SER A 296 13.84 -13.56 3.84
N ARG A 297 13.42 -14.48 2.98
CA ARG A 297 12.40 -15.49 3.30
C ARG A 297 12.73 -16.80 2.59
N PRO A 298 12.23 -17.95 3.08
CA PRO A 298 12.42 -19.22 2.40
C PRO A 298 11.58 -19.26 1.12
N ASP A 299 12.21 -19.70 0.03
CA ASP A 299 11.56 -20.05 -1.23
C ASP A 299 10.64 -21.29 -1.06
N PRO A 300 9.97 -21.77 -2.12
CA PRO A 300 9.18 -23.00 -2.05
C PRO A 300 9.98 -24.26 -1.65
N ASN A 301 11.30 -24.27 -1.88
CA ASN A 301 12.20 -25.36 -1.53
C ASN A 301 12.78 -25.22 -0.11
N GLY A 302 12.43 -24.16 0.62
CA GLY A 302 12.96 -23.87 1.95
C GLY A 302 14.32 -23.18 1.97
N VAL A 303 14.86 -22.81 0.81
CA VAL A 303 16.13 -22.08 0.71
C VAL A 303 15.89 -20.60 0.96
N MET A 304 16.65 -20.01 1.88
CA MET A 304 16.57 -18.57 2.13
C MET A 304 17.02 -17.78 0.90
N GLN A 305 16.21 -16.81 0.49
CA GLN A 305 16.52 -15.85 -0.56
C GLN A 305 16.36 -14.43 -0.03
N PHE A 306 17.30 -13.56 -0.37
CA PHE A 306 17.33 -12.15 0.00
C PHE A 306 16.73 -11.28 -1.10
N TYR A 307 15.76 -10.47 -0.70
CA TYR A 307 15.08 -9.50 -1.53
C TYR A 307 15.54 -8.11 -1.10
N ALA A 308 16.46 -7.52 -1.87
CA ALA A 308 16.82 -6.12 -1.70
C ALA A 308 15.59 -5.25 -1.99
N ILE A 309 15.21 -4.35 -1.07
CA ILE A 309 14.09 -3.44 -1.29
C ILE A 309 14.56 -2.38 -2.26
N ASN A 310 14.45 -2.68 -3.56
CA ASN A 310 15.03 -1.88 -4.62
C ASN A 310 13.99 -1.00 -5.35
N ASN A 311 12.71 -1.21 -5.05
CA ASN A 311 11.58 -0.48 -5.64
C ASN A 311 10.33 -0.60 -4.75
N SER A 312 9.24 0.04 -5.17
CA SER A 312 7.97 0.11 -4.47
C SER A 312 7.06 -1.13 -4.62
N SER A 313 7.41 -2.12 -5.44
CA SER A 313 6.69 -3.41 -5.53
C SER A 313 7.30 -4.52 -4.69
N ILE A 314 8.48 -4.30 -4.09
CA ILE A 314 9.12 -5.31 -3.25
C ILE A 314 8.55 -5.27 -1.83
N PHE A 315 7.82 -6.32 -1.48
CA PHE A 315 7.31 -6.57 -0.14
C PHE A 315 7.31 -8.06 0.19
N ALA A 316 7.38 -8.39 1.47
CA ALA A 316 7.35 -9.78 1.89
C ALA A 316 5.92 -10.32 1.73
N SER A 317 5.77 -11.40 0.97
CA SER A 317 4.47 -12.04 0.77
C SER A 317 4.54 -13.57 0.85
N ALA A 318 3.46 -14.18 1.32
CA ALA A 318 3.25 -15.62 1.24
C ALA A 318 1.76 -15.97 1.21
N ALA A 319 1.40 -16.82 0.26
CA ALA A 319 0.08 -17.43 0.16
C ALA A 319 0.12 -18.86 0.70
N GLY A 320 -0.92 -19.27 1.44
CA GLY A 320 -1.17 -20.67 1.79
C GLY A 320 -0.22 -21.30 2.81
N LYS A 321 0.71 -20.54 3.41
CA LYS A 321 1.54 -21.03 4.52
C LYS A 321 0.88 -20.70 5.87
N PRO A 322 0.85 -21.63 6.84
CA PRO A 322 0.32 -21.36 8.19
C PRO A 322 1.27 -20.47 9.01
N SER A 323 2.56 -20.48 8.66
CA SER A 323 3.59 -19.63 9.26
C SER A 323 4.64 -19.26 8.22
N LEU A 324 5.21 -18.07 8.32
CA LEU A 324 6.32 -17.61 7.50
C LEU A 324 7.39 -16.95 8.38
N ASP A 325 8.63 -17.41 8.22
CA ASP A 325 9.79 -16.72 8.77
C ASP A 325 10.31 -15.68 7.77
N ILE A 326 10.51 -14.45 8.25
CA ILE A 326 11.10 -13.35 7.48
C ILE A 326 12.24 -12.75 8.29
N ASN A 327 13.41 -12.63 7.66
CA ASN A 327 14.60 -12.00 8.21
C ASN A 327 14.71 -10.58 7.64
N TRP A 328 14.41 -9.55 8.43
CA TRP A 328 14.51 -8.16 8.00
C TRP A 328 15.93 -7.65 8.21
N VAL A 329 16.51 -7.00 7.21
CA VAL A 329 17.87 -6.46 7.28
C VAL A 329 17.82 -4.94 7.30
N PHE A 330 18.55 -4.34 8.24
CA PHE A 330 18.67 -2.90 8.46
C PHE A 330 20.14 -2.50 8.43
N SER A 331 20.42 -1.24 8.10
CA SER A 331 21.73 -0.62 8.22
C SER A 331 21.68 0.42 9.32
N LEU A 332 22.57 0.32 10.30
CA LEU A 332 22.63 1.21 11.45
C LEU A 332 24.03 1.81 11.57
N GLY A 333 24.13 3.03 12.10
CA GLY A 333 25.44 3.59 12.44
C GLY A 333 26.11 2.78 13.55
N ASP A 334 27.45 2.83 13.60
CA ASP A 334 28.27 2.11 14.60
C ASP A 334 27.78 2.28 16.04
N ARG A 335 27.33 3.49 16.39
CA ARG A 335 26.90 3.87 17.75
C ARG A 335 25.44 3.54 18.04
N ASP A 336 24.63 3.32 17.02
CA ASP A 336 23.19 3.13 17.18
C ASP A 336 22.90 1.75 17.74
N LYS A 337 21.98 1.66 18.69
CA LYS A 337 21.58 0.39 19.30
C LYS A 337 20.14 0.06 18.93
N PRO A 338 19.85 -1.14 18.41
CA PRO A 338 18.49 -1.55 18.17
C PRO A 338 17.75 -1.67 19.50
N ALA A 339 16.60 -1.01 19.63
CA ALA A 339 15.80 -1.01 20.86
C ALA A 339 14.52 -1.84 20.69
N TYR A 340 13.74 -1.56 19.64
CA TYR A 340 12.48 -2.26 19.38
C TYR A 340 12.25 -2.46 17.88
N ALA A 341 11.57 -3.54 17.51
CA ALA A 341 10.97 -3.63 16.18
C ALA A 341 9.54 -3.08 16.21
N MET A 342 9.19 -2.29 15.20
CA MET A 342 7.83 -1.88 14.92
C MET A 342 7.32 -2.62 13.69
N LEU A 343 6.35 -3.51 13.91
CA LEU A 343 5.71 -4.30 12.86
C LEU A 343 4.23 -3.94 12.81
N ARG A 344 3.76 -3.38 11.69
CA ARG A 344 2.40 -2.84 11.54
C ARG A 344 1.99 -1.89 12.67
N ASN A 345 2.94 -1.05 13.07
CA ASN A 345 2.89 -0.13 14.20
C ASN A 345 2.82 -0.75 15.60
N THR A 346 2.71 -2.07 15.72
CA THR A 346 2.84 -2.75 16.99
C THR A 346 4.33 -2.87 17.34
N ARG A 347 4.68 -2.49 18.56
CA ARG A 347 6.05 -2.51 19.05
C ARG A 347 6.35 -3.88 19.69
N PHE A 348 7.51 -4.43 19.36
CA PHE A 348 8.02 -5.71 19.86
C PHE A 348 9.40 -5.50 20.49
N GLU A 349 9.57 -6.04 21.69
CA GLU A 349 10.88 -6.11 22.35
C GLU A 349 11.83 -6.98 21.54
N LEU A 350 13.08 -6.54 21.45
CA LEU A 350 14.13 -7.30 20.79
C LEU A 350 14.89 -8.15 21.81
N PRO A 351 15.28 -9.39 21.45
CA PRO A 351 16.16 -10.20 22.28
C PRO A 351 17.56 -9.61 22.31
N GLU A 352 18.44 -10.19 23.15
CA GLU A 352 19.85 -9.80 23.16
C GLU A 352 20.50 -10.10 21.80
N ALA A 353 21.23 -9.11 21.27
CA ALA A 353 21.87 -9.21 19.98
C ALA A 353 23.05 -10.19 20.01
N LYS A 354 23.06 -11.16 19.09
CA LYS A 354 24.24 -12.00 18.84
C LYS A 354 25.12 -11.32 17.79
N LEU A 355 26.39 -11.08 18.12
CA LEU A 355 27.38 -10.65 17.14
C LEU A 355 27.76 -11.86 16.29
N LEU A 356 27.58 -11.77 14.97
CA LEU A 356 27.92 -12.82 14.02
C LEU A 356 29.06 -12.37 13.11
N ASP A 357 29.88 -13.34 12.69
CA ASP A 357 30.83 -13.16 11.59
C ASP A 357 30.12 -13.39 10.23
N GLY A 358 30.76 -12.96 9.14
CA GLY A 358 30.14 -13.01 7.80
C GLY A 358 29.79 -14.42 7.32
N GLY A 359 30.52 -15.44 7.80
CA GLY A 359 30.26 -16.85 7.51
C GLY A 359 28.94 -17.37 8.10
N ASP A 360 28.52 -16.83 9.25
CA ASP A 360 27.29 -17.23 9.94
C ASP A 360 26.09 -16.37 9.53
N PHE A 361 26.35 -15.10 9.18
CA PHE A 361 25.30 -14.18 8.73
C PHE A 361 24.82 -14.49 7.30
N GLY A 362 25.73 -14.87 6.40
CA GLY A 362 25.42 -15.17 4.99
C GLY A 362 24.31 -16.22 4.80
N PRO A 363 24.35 -17.39 5.46
CA PRO A 363 23.29 -18.39 5.39
C PRO A 363 21.92 -17.91 5.88
N LEU A 364 21.87 -16.97 6.84
CA LEU A 364 20.63 -16.39 7.33
C LEU A 364 20.01 -15.42 6.32
N VAL A 365 20.85 -14.70 5.57
CA VAL A 365 20.41 -13.81 4.48
C VAL A 365 20.01 -14.63 3.25
N GLY A 366 20.81 -15.62 2.89
CA GLY A 366 20.64 -16.40 1.67
C GLY A 366 21.15 -15.68 0.42
N ALA A 367 20.92 -16.31 -0.74
CA ALA A 367 21.34 -15.75 -2.03
C ALA A 367 20.41 -14.62 -2.47
N LEU A 368 20.92 -13.70 -3.30
CA LEU A 368 20.09 -12.66 -3.91
C LEU A 368 18.96 -13.30 -4.73
N ALA A 369 17.73 -12.92 -4.43
CA ALA A 369 16.57 -13.32 -5.19
C ALA A 369 16.46 -12.52 -6.49
N ASP A 370 15.91 -13.15 -7.53
CA ASP A 370 15.42 -12.42 -8.70
C ASP A 370 14.25 -11.52 -8.27
N PRO A 371 14.31 -10.18 -8.48
CA PRO A 371 13.22 -9.28 -8.13
C PRO A 371 11.87 -9.68 -8.75
N SER A 372 11.86 -10.35 -9.91
CA SER A 372 10.64 -10.84 -10.55
C SER A 372 9.96 -11.97 -9.78
N SER A 373 10.69 -12.68 -8.90
CA SER A 373 10.17 -13.77 -8.06
C SER A 373 9.43 -13.31 -6.80
N VAL A 374 9.43 -12.00 -6.51
CA VAL A 374 8.77 -11.40 -5.33
C VAL A 374 7.25 -11.46 -5.43
N ASN A 375 6.71 -11.43 -6.64
CA ASN A 375 5.28 -11.34 -6.89
C ASN A 375 4.62 -12.72 -6.92
N VAL A 376 4.27 -13.23 -5.74
CA VAL A 376 3.29 -14.32 -5.61
C VAL A 376 1.91 -13.75 -5.32
N GLY A 377 1.46 -12.80 -6.14
CA GLY A 377 0.08 -12.89 -6.61
C GLY A 377 0.11 -14.01 -7.62
N ALA A 378 -0.45 -15.18 -7.28
CA ALA A 378 -0.35 -16.40 -8.10
C ALA A 378 -0.49 -16.03 -9.59
N ALA A 379 0.61 -16.10 -10.34
CA ALA A 379 0.57 -15.85 -11.77
C ALA A 379 -0.44 -16.82 -12.36
N THR A 380 -1.51 -16.30 -12.95
CA THR A 380 -2.49 -17.15 -13.62
C THR A 380 -1.72 -17.93 -14.68
N PRO A 381 -1.66 -19.28 -14.60
CA PRO A 381 -0.90 -20.06 -15.56
C PRO A 381 -1.41 -19.76 -16.97
N ALA A 382 -0.49 -19.49 -17.89
CA ALA A 382 -0.82 -19.17 -19.26
C ALA A 382 -1.69 -20.31 -19.87
N PRO A 383 -2.74 -19.99 -20.66
CA PRO A 383 -3.53 -20.98 -21.37
C PRO A 383 -2.64 -21.92 -22.20
N LYS A 384 -2.97 -23.21 -22.26
CA LYS A 384 -2.23 -24.17 -23.09
C LYS A 384 -2.25 -23.72 -24.56
N GLY A 385 -1.06 -23.55 -25.15
CA GLY A 385 -0.91 -23.09 -26.54
C GLY A 385 -0.66 -21.58 -26.68
N SER A 386 -0.65 -20.83 -25.58
CA SER A 386 -0.29 -19.42 -25.57
C SER A 386 1.20 -19.18 -25.27
N THR A 387 1.74 -18.08 -25.78
CA THR A 387 3.05 -17.56 -25.41
C THR A 387 2.89 -16.71 -24.16
N ALA A 388 3.57 -17.08 -23.08
CA ALA A 388 3.58 -16.28 -21.85
C ALA A 388 4.35 -14.98 -22.06
N ILE A 389 3.81 -13.87 -21.57
CA ILE A 389 4.44 -12.55 -21.60
C ILE A 389 4.90 -12.22 -20.18
N THR A 390 6.22 -12.10 -20.00
CA THR A 390 6.85 -11.88 -18.68
C THR A 390 7.29 -10.44 -18.46
N THR A 391 7.35 -9.63 -19.52
CA THR A 391 7.70 -8.21 -19.46
C THR A 391 6.62 -7.44 -18.73
N ASP A 392 7.01 -6.56 -17.80
CA ASP A 392 6.08 -5.64 -17.15
C ASP A 392 5.91 -4.36 -18.01
N PRO A 393 4.74 -3.70 -17.95
CA PRO A 393 4.53 -2.44 -18.64
C PRO A 393 5.39 -1.32 -18.03
N VAL A 394 6.01 -0.52 -18.90
CA VAL A 394 6.68 0.73 -18.58
C VAL A 394 5.66 1.86 -18.61
N GLY A 395 5.52 2.59 -17.50
CA GLY A 395 4.53 3.68 -17.34
C GLY A 395 3.37 3.32 -16.41
N TYR A 396 2.31 4.14 -16.42
CA TYR A 396 1.14 3.98 -15.55
C TYR A 396 0.17 2.94 -16.10
N ALA A 397 0.38 1.68 -15.77
CA ALA A 397 -0.52 0.60 -16.13
C ALA A 397 -1.19 0.02 -14.89
N THR A 398 -2.51 -0.06 -14.87
CA THR A 398 -3.27 -0.84 -13.86
C THR A 398 -3.50 -2.28 -14.30
N HIS A 399 -3.00 -2.64 -15.48
CA HIS A 399 -3.21 -3.92 -16.14
C HIS A 399 -2.01 -4.29 -17.00
N LYS A 400 -1.78 -5.59 -17.21
CA LYS A 400 -0.75 -6.10 -18.12
C LYS A 400 -1.25 -7.32 -18.89
N ILE A 401 -0.66 -7.57 -20.06
CA ILE A 401 -0.82 -8.83 -20.78
C ILE A 401 0.08 -9.88 -20.11
N VAL A 402 -0.48 -11.06 -19.83
CA VAL A 402 0.25 -12.19 -19.26
C VAL A 402 0.42 -13.35 -20.24
N ALA A 403 -0.42 -13.41 -21.26
CA ALA A 403 -0.36 -14.43 -22.30
C ALA A 403 -0.95 -13.91 -23.61
N ILE A 404 -0.40 -14.38 -24.72
CA ILE A 404 -0.85 -14.03 -26.07
C ILE A 404 -0.89 -15.28 -26.96
N GLU A 405 -1.89 -15.39 -27.82
CA GLU A 405 -2.00 -16.50 -28.77
C GLU A 405 -2.80 -16.12 -30.02
N SER A 406 -2.54 -16.81 -31.13
CA SER A 406 -3.30 -16.68 -32.37
C SER A 406 -4.49 -17.64 -32.33
N THR A 407 -5.65 -17.14 -31.91
CA THR A 407 -6.89 -17.92 -31.85
C THR A 407 -8.11 -17.03 -31.93
N SER A 408 -9.14 -17.50 -32.64
CA SER A 408 -10.48 -16.92 -32.60
C SER A 408 -11.36 -17.58 -31.53
N ALA A 409 -10.87 -18.62 -30.85
CA ALA A 409 -11.66 -19.37 -29.90
C ALA A 409 -12.00 -18.55 -28.64
N LEU A 410 -13.21 -18.73 -28.12
CA LEU A 410 -13.64 -18.25 -26.82
C LEU A 410 -12.94 -19.03 -25.69
N PRO A 411 -12.73 -18.44 -24.50
CA PRO A 411 -12.07 -19.13 -23.39
C PRO A 411 -12.95 -20.28 -22.82
N ALA A 412 -14.27 -20.22 -23.00
CA ALA A 412 -15.16 -21.36 -22.78
C ALA A 412 -16.36 -21.32 -23.72
N LYS A 413 -16.82 -22.50 -24.16
CA LYS A 413 -17.97 -22.65 -25.05
C LYS A 413 -19.25 -22.10 -24.42
N VAL A 414 -20.05 -21.40 -25.22
CA VAL A 414 -21.28 -20.74 -24.77
C VAL A 414 -22.48 -21.32 -25.50
N SER A 415 -23.58 -21.56 -24.79
CA SER A 415 -24.85 -21.96 -25.41
C SER A 415 -25.53 -20.77 -26.11
N LYS A 416 -25.90 -20.90 -27.39
CA LYS A 416 -26.64 -19.86 -28.14
C LYS A 416 -27.93 -19.44 -27.44
N ASN A 417 -28.62 -20.40 -26.81
CA ASN A 417 -29.87 -20.14 -26.08
C ASN A 417 -29.68 -19.20 -24.89
N LYS A 418 -28.48 -19.21 -24.28
CA LYS A 418 -28.14 -18.36 -23.14
C LYS A 418 -27.53 -17.02 -23.57
N ALA A 419 -27.16 -16.89 -24.84
CA ALA A 419 -26.41 -15.77 -25.40
C ALA A 419 -27.25 -14.99 -26.43
N GLN A 420 -28.48 -14.62 -26.05
CA GLN A 420 -29.45 -13.99 -26.95
C GLN A 420 -29.04 -12.59 -27.42
N GLY A 421 -28.10 -11.94 -26.72
CA GLY A 421 -27.56 -10.63 -27.11
C GLY A 421 -26.42 -10.69 -28.14
N LEU A 422 -26.11 -11.86 -28.70
CA LEU A 422 -25.09 -12.03 -29.73
C LEU A 422 -25.72 -12.42 -31.07
N THR A 423 -25.14 -11.92 -32.14
CA THR A 423 -25.45 -12.28 -33.53
C THR A 423 -24.44 -13.31 -34.00
N TYR A 424 -24.90 -14.31 -34.76
CA TYR A 424 -24.07 -15.44 -35.17
C TYR A 424 -24.07 -15.63 -36.68
N SER A 425 -22.95 -16.13 -37.22
CA SER A 425 -22.90 -16.75 -38.55
C SER A 425 -22.93 -18.27 -38.42
N LYS A 426 -23.54 -18.94 -39.39
CA LYS A 426 -23.38 -20.39 -39.59
C LYS A 426 -22.61 -20.58 -40.89
N GLU A 427 -21.31 -20.78 -40.77
CA GLU A 427 -20.46 -21.17 -41.88
C GLU A 427 -19.82 -22.50 -41.46
N ASP A 428 -20.06 -23.57 -42.23
CA ASP A 428 -19.45 -24.88 -42.05
C ASP A 428 -19.54 -25.53 -40.64
N GLY A 429 -20.71 -25.44 -40.02
CA GLY A 429 -21.10 -26.30 -38.88
C GLY A 429 -20.68 -25.81 -37.49
N ASP A 430 -19.69 -24.92 -37.40
CA ASP A 430 -19.35 -24.19 -36.18
C ASP A 430 -19.98 -22.81 -36.21
N ALA A 431 -20.48 -22.34 -35.07
CA ALA A 431 -21.11 -21.03 -34.99
C ALA A 431 -20.14 -20.01 -34.42
N GLU A 432 -20.04 -18.88 -35.11
CA GLU A 432 -19.13 -17.79 -34.76
C GLU A 432 -19.92 -16.56 -34.33
N VAL A 433 -19.39 -15.81 -33.35
CA VAL A 433 -19.99 -14.53 -32.93
C VAL A 433 -19.61 -13.43 -33.93
N LEU A 434 -20.60 -12.88 -34.63
CA LEU A 434 -20.42 -11.74 -35.55
C LEU A 434 -20.42 -10.39 -34.83
N GLY A 435 -21.16 -10.28 -33.72
CA GLY A 435 -21.33 -9.02 -33.01
C GLY A 435 -22.32 -9.14 -31.85
N GLY A 436 -22.32 -8.16 -30.94
CA GLY A 436 -23.27 -8.06 -29.83
C GLY A 436 -22.59 -7.92 -28.47
N ASN A 437 -23.40 -7.76 -27.42
CA ASN A 437 -22.93 -7.60 -26.05
C ASN A 437 -23.88 -8.31 -25.08
N THR A 438 -23.37 -9.26 -24.29
CA THR A 438 -24.21 -9.99 -23.34
C THR A 438 -23.39 -10.62 -22.21
N VAL A 439 -24.08 -10.99 -21.13
CA VAL A 439 -23.52 -11.81 -20.03
C VAL A 439 -24.16 -13.18 -20.08
N VAL A 440 -23.34 -14.22 -20.15
CA VAL A 440 -23.77 -15.61 -20.30
C VAL A 440 -23.41 -16.43 -19.07
N GLY A 441 -24.36 -17.26 -18.64
CA GLY A 441 -24.15 -18.24 -17.58
C GLY A 441 -23.17 -19.34 -17.98
N SER A 442 -22.58 -20.01 -16.98
CA SER A 442 -21.76 -21.21 -17.21
C SER A 442 -22.58 -22.34 -17.87
N GLY A 443 -21.90 -23.18 -18.65
CA GLY A 443 -22.46 -24.38 -19.27
C GLY A 443 -22.49 -24.34 -20.80
N ALA A 444 -21.85 -25.34 -21.42
CA ALA A 444 -21.86 -25.54 -22.86
C ALA A 444 -23.24 -25.98 -23.35
N GLY A 445 -23.66 -25.47 -24.50
CA GLY A 445 -24.82 -26.02 -25.22
C GLY A 445 -24.49 -27.41 -25.79
N GLY A 446 -25.51 -28.21 -26.09
CA GLY A 446 -25.34 -29.47 -26.84
C GLY A 446 -24.70 -29.23 -28.22
N ARG A 447 -24.14 -30.29 -28.82
CA ARG A 447 -23.46 -30.26 -30.12
C ARG A 447 -24.36 -29.57 -31.18
N GLY A 448 -23.89 -28.47 -31.76
CA GLY A 448 -24.63 -27.63 -32.73
C GLY A 448 -25.34 -26.38 -32.15
N ASN A 449 -25.52 -26.33 -30.83
CA ASN A 449 -26.08 -25.16 -30.12
C ASN A 449 -25.05 -24.41 -29.25
N SER A 450 -23.78 -24.76 -29.38
CA SER A 450 -22.67 -24.02 -28.78
C SER A 450 -22.05 -23.06 -29.80
N VAL A 451 -21.46 -22.00 -29.28
CA VAL A 451 -20.59 -21.05 -29.97
C VAL A 451 -19.28 -21.03 -29.21
N ASP A 452 -18.18 -21.12 -29.93
CA ASP A 452 -16.86 -21.25 -29.33
C ASP A 452 -15.80 -20.38 -30.00
N ARG A 453 -16.18 -19.48 -30.90
CA ARG A 453 -15.26 -18.55 -31.57
C ARG A 453 -15.89 -17.21 -31.92
N VAL A 454 -15.06 -16.18 -32.06
CA VAL A 454 -15.40 -14.87 -32.63
C VAL A 454 -15.11 -14.87 -34.13
N ALA A 455 -15.99 -14.26 -34.92
CA ALA A 455 -15.85 -14.24 -36.37
C ALA A 455 -14.69 -13.33 -36.82
N VAL A 456 -13.81 -13.87 -37.66
CA VAL A 456 -12.69 -13.15 -38.28
C VAL A 456 -12.66 -13.51 -39.76
N ASN A 457 -12.38 -12.51 -40.60
CA ASN A 457 -12.29 -12.70 -42.05
C ASN A 457 -11.16 -13.68 -42.39
N GLU A 458 -11.33 -14.53 -43.40
CA GLU A 458 -10.36 -15.56 -43.80
C GLU A 458 -8.97 -15.01 -44.11
N SER A 459 -8.90 -13.75 -44.56
CA SER A 459 -7.64 -13.04 -44.85
C SER A 459 -6.90 -12.52 -43.60
N LEU A 460 -7.54 -12.54 -42.43
CA LEU A 460 -7.01 -12.03 -41.18
C LEU A 460 -6.83 -13.16 -40.17
N SER A 461 -5.93 -12.97 -39.21
CA SER A 461 -5.81 -13.81 -38.03
C SER A 461 -6.40 -13.13 -36.80
N ALA A 462 -6.98 -13.92 -35.91
CA ALA A 462 -7.45 -13.46 -34.62
C ALA A 462 -6.33 -13.61 -33.60
N LEU A 463 -5.94 -12.52 -32.96
CA LEU A 463 -5.01 -12.54 -31.84
C LEU A 463 -5.78 -12.36 -30.54
N ARG A 464 -5.57 -13.25 -29.57
CA ARG A 464 -6.15 -13.16 -28.22
C ARG A 464 -5.04 -12.86 -27.22
N ALA A 465 -5.23 -11.82 -26.41
CA ALA A 465 -4.37 -11.55 -25.26
C ALA A 465 -5.15 -11.68 -23.95
N GLN A 466 -4.55 -12.34 -22.96
CA GLN A 466 -5.07 -12.38 -21.60
C GLN A 466 -4.50 -11.20 -20.81
N ILE A 467 -5.39 -10.37 -20.27
CA ILE A 467 -5.08 -9.20 -19.46
C ILE A 467 -5.41 -9.52 -18.00
N THR A 468 -4.49 -9.21 -17.11
CA THR A 468 -4.71 -9.24 -15.66
C THR A 468 -4.53 -7.85 -15.06
N LYS A 469 -5.06 -7.64 -13.86
CA LYS A 469 -4.68 -6.47 -13.07
C LYS A 469 -3.18 -6.48 -12.83
N PHE A 470 -2.60 -5.28 -12.84
CA PHE A 470 -1.20 -5.01 -12.57
C PHE A 470 -1.14 -3.80 -11.65
N THR A 471 -0.32 -3.87 -10.60
CA THR A 471 -0.08 -2.72 -9.73
C THR A 471 1.21 -2.05 -10.21
N PRO A 472 1.15 -0.84 -10.79
CA PRO A 472 2.32 -0.20 -11.35
C PRO A 472 3.33 0.19 -10.25
N THR A 473 4.61 0.16 -10.61
CA THR A 473 5.75 0.52 -9.74
C THR A 473 6.06 2.02 -9.69
N SER A 474 5.38 2.87 -10.48
CA SER A 474 5.60 4.33 -10.55
C SER A 474 4.34 5.15 -10.18
N ILE A 475 4.49 6.44 -9.82
CA ILE A 475 3.67 7.19 -8.82
C ILE A 475 2.50 8.12 -9.29
N GLY A 476 2.29 8.52 -10.52
CA GLY A 476 1.17 9.36 -10.96
C GLY A 476 -0.23 8.79 -10.66
N ALA A 477 -1.06 9.59 -9.98
CA ALA A 477 -2.49 9.34 -9.83
C ALA A 477 -3.10 9.07 -11.21
N ALA A 478 -3.75 7.92 -11.38
CA ALA A 478 -4.57 7.64 -12.55
C ALA A 478 -5.67 8.70 -12.62
N GLN A 479 -5.48 9.73 -13.45
CA GLN A 479 -6.62 10.50 -13.91
C GLN A 479 -7.46 9.54 -14.74
N SER A 480 -8.77 9.55 -14.47
CA SER A 480 -9.82 8.89 -15.26
C SER A 480 -9.95 9.52 -16.66
N THR A 481 -8.84 9.60 -17.40
CA THR A 481 -8.84 10.02 -18.79
C THR A 481 -9.06 8.80 -19.67
N VAL A 482 -9.93 8.97 -20.66
CA VAL A 482 -10.17 8.04 -21.75
C VAL A 482 -8.81 7.82 -22.46
N GLN A 483 -8.27 6.61 -22.37
CA GLN A 483 -6.95 6.27 -22.92
C GLN A 483 -7.09 5.24 -24.03
N PRO A 484 -6.32 5.35 -25.13
CA PRO A 484 -6.39 4.39 -26.22
C PRO A 484 -5.83 3.02 -25.82
N ILE A 485 -6.39 1.95 -26.39
CA ILE A 485 -5.85 0.58 -26.27
C ILE A 485 -5.49 0.05 -27.64
N ARG A 486 -4.23 -0.33 -27.84
CA ARG A 486 -3.73 -0.79 -29.13
C ARG A 486 -2.54 -1.74 -29.00
N LEU A 487 -2.33 -2.52 -30.05
CA LEU A 487 -1.07 -3.21 -30.33
C LEU A 487 -0.31 -2.41 -31.38
N VAL A 488 1.00 -2.36 -31.26
CA VAL A 488 1.90 -1.70 -32.22
C VAL A 488 2.88 -2.73 -32.76
N THR A 489 3.01 -2.78 -34.08
CA THR A 489 3.92 -3.70 -34.78
C THR A 489 5.32 -3.12 -34.92
N VAL A 490 6.27 -3.96 -35.31
CA VAL A 490 7.64 -3.52 -35.67
C VAL A 490 7.65 -2.52 -36.83
N SER A 491 6.65 -2.56 -37.73
CA SER A 491 6.46 -1.58 -38.81
C SER A 491 5.83 -0.26 -38.34
N GLY A 492 5.38 -0.18 -37.08
CA GLY A 492 4.69 0.99 -36.52
C GLY A 492 3.18 1.03 -36.79
N ASP A 493 2.59 -0.05 -37.32
CA ASP A 493 1.15 -0.13 -37.57
C ASP A 493 0.39 -0.34 -36.25
N GLU A 494 -0.71 0.39 -36.07
CA GLU A 494 -1.55 0.32 -34.87
C GLU A 494 -2.79 -0.56 -35.11
N TYR A 495 -3.02 -1.51 -34.20
CA TYR A 495 -4.18 -2.40 -34.23
C TYR A 495 -5.04 -2.22 -32.99
N PHE A 496 -6.33 -1.99 -33.18
CA PHE A 496 -7.30 -1.80 -32.10
C PHE A 496 -8.13 -3.08 -31.88
N PRO A 497 -8.53 -3.36 -30.63
CA PRO A 497 -9.30 -4.56 -30.35
C PRO A 497 -10.72 -4.44 -30.91
N PHE A 498 -11.32 -5.58 -31.29
CA PHE A 498 -12.69 -5.63 -31.80
C PHE A 498 -13.63 -6.43 -30.89
N ALA A 499 -13.09 -7.18 -29.94
CA ALA A 499 -13.88 -7.97 -29.01
C ALA A 499 -13.17 -8.16 -27.67
N TYR A 500 -13.96 -8.44 -26.63
CA TYR A 500 -13.44 -8.95 -25.37
C TYR A 500 -14.37 -10.01 -24.76
N VAL A 501 -13.78 -10.84 -23.91
CA VAL A 501 -14.47 -11.80 -23.04
C VAL A 501 -13.94 -11.63 -21.62
N LEU A 502 -14.78 -11.14 -20.71
CA LEU A 502 -14.49 -11.16 -19.27
C LEU A 502 -15.08 -12.43 -18.66
N LYS A 503 -14.22 -13.37 -18.30
CA LYS A 503 -14.59 -14.58 -17.59
C LYS A 503 -14.54 -14.31 -16.09
N MET A 504 -15.70 -14.34 -15.47
CA MET A 504 -15.87 -14.09 -14.05
C MET A 504 -15.51 -15.34 -13.24
N SER A 505 -15.03 -15.14 -12.01
CA SER A 505 -14.73 -16.21 -11.05
C SER A 505 -15.90 -17.16 -10.75
N ASP A 506 -17.15 -16.70 -10.92
CA ASP A 506 -18.36 -17.52 -10.80
C ASP A 506 -18.68 -18.39 -12.04
N GLY A 507 -17.81 -18.36 -13.06
CA GLY A 507 -17.93 -19.11 -14.30
C GLY A 507 -18.82 -18.45 -15.36
N ARG A 508 -19.41 -17.29 -15.10
CA ARG A 508 -20.09 -16.49 -16.14
C ARG A 508 -19.08 -15.83 -17.06
N GLN A 509 -19.50 -15.51 -18.27
CA GLN A 509 -18.69 -14.74 -19.22
C GLN A 509 -19.47 -13.51 -19.70
N ARG A 510 -18.86 -12.33 -19.68
CA ARG A 510 -19.36 -11.17 -20.43
C ARG A 510 -18.63 -11.10 -21.76
N ILE A 511 -19.38 -11.11 -22.85
CA ILE A 511 -18.86 -11.14 -24.21
C ILE A 511 -19.35 -9.89 -24.92
N ARG A 512 -18.41 -9.11 -25.48
CA ARG A 512 -18.70 -8.00 -26.38
C ARG A 512 -17.90 -8.18 -27.66
N VAL A 513 -18.56 -8.11 -28.80
CA VAL A 513 -17.98 -8.21 -30.14
C VAL A 513 -18.53 -7.07 -30.97
N GLU A 514 -17.64 -6.27 -31.54
CA GLU A 514 -18.00 -5.18 -32.44
C GLU A 514 -17.87 -5.64 -33.90
N LYS A 515 -18.94 -5.38 -34.67
CA LYS A 515 -19.02 -5.81 -36.07
C LYS A 515 -18.18 -4.92 -36.98
N THR A 516 -18.28 -3.61 -36.79
CA THR A 516 -17.64 -2.59 -37.64
C THR A 516 -16.68 -1.70 -36.86
N ASP A 517 -16.99 -1.43 -35.59
CA ASP A 517 -16.27 -0.43 -34.82
C ASP A 517 -15.16 -1.09 -33.99
N ALA A 518 -14.10 -0.34 -33.71
CA ALA A 518 -13.05 -0.81 -32.81
C ALA A 518 -13.31 -0.35 -31.37
N LEU A 519 -12.90 -1.16 -30.41
CA LEU A 519 -12.84 -0.83 -28.99
C LEU A 519 -11.60 0.06 -28.78
N THR A 520 -11.75 1.35 -29.05
CA THR A 520 -10.60 2.26 -29.13
C THR A 520 -10.09 2.70 -27.76
N SER A 521 -10.89 2.58 -26.70
CA SER A 521 -10.55 3.11 -25.37
C SER A 521 -10.56 2.07 -24.25
N ASN A 522 -9.80 2.36 -23.18
CA ASN A 522 -9.87 1.66 -21.90
C ASN A 522 -11.25 1.65 -21.24
N THR A 523 -12.11 2.63 -21.52
CA THR A 523 -13.50 2.62 -21.06
C THR A 523 -14.38 1.63 -21.82
N ASP A 524 -13.96 1.18 -23.00
CA ASP A 524 -14.68 0.17 -23.77
C ASP A 524 -14.45 -1.25 -23.20
N LEU A 525 -13.39 -1.42 -22.43
CA LEU A 525 -13.06 -2.65 -21.73
C LEU A 525 -13.54 -2.63 -20.27
N PRO A 526 -13.93 -3.78 -19.70
CA PRO A 526 -14.41 -3.86 -18.32
C PRO A 526 -13.25 -3.88 -17.30
N LEU A 527 -12.20 -3.09 -17.52
CA LEU A 527 -10.96 -3.12 -16.73
C LEU A 527 -11.18 -2.77 -15.25
N ASN A 528 -12.09 -1.83 -14.98
CA ASN A 528 -12.45 -1.41 -13.62
C ASN A 528 -13.45 -2.35 -12.94
N GLU A 529 -14.11 -3.23 -13.72
CA GLU A 529 -15.08 -4.20 -13.20
C GLU A 529 -14.46 -5.53 -12.82
N MET A 530 -13.22 -5.79 -13.26
CA MET A 530 -12.49 -7.01 -12.93
C MET A 530 -12.37 -7.19 -11.42
N LYS A 531 -12.74 -8.35 -10.90
CA LYS A 531 -12.48 -8.79 -9.52
C LYS A 531 -11.29 -9.73 -9.47
N ASP A 532 -10.85 -10.03 -8.26
CA ASP A 532 -9.76 -10.99 -8.05
C ASP A 532 -10.22 -12.38 -8.53
N GLY A 533 -9.41 -13.02 -9.37
CA GLY A 533 -9.75 -14.28 -10.02
C GLY A 533 -10.53 -14.16 -11.34
N ASP A 534 -10.93 -12.95 -11.76
CA ASP A 534 -11.50 -12.75 -13.10
C ASP A 534 -10.39 -12.74 -14.16
N GLU A 535 -10.71 -13.25 -15.36
CA GLU A 535 -9.80 -13.33 -16.50
C GLU A 535 -10.37 -12.51 -17.67
N LEU A 536 -9.66 -11.47 -18.12
CA LEU A 536 -10.07 -10.67 -19.28
C LEU A 536 -9.29 -11.13 -20.51
N TYR A 537 -10.01 -11.55 -21.56
CA TYR A 537 -9.45 -11.88 -22.86
C TYR A 537 -9.86 -10.82 -23.87
N VAL A 538 -8.91 -10.25 -24.60
CA VAL A 538 -9.16 -9.22 -25.61
C VAL A 538 -8.69 -9.72 -26.97
N TYR A 539 -9.43 -9.38 -28.03
CA TYR A 539 -9.20 -9.89 -29.38
C TYR A 539 -8.89 -8.78 -30.37
N TRP A 540 -7.89 -9.00 -31.21
CA TRP A 540 -7.49 -8.14 -32.33
C TRP A 540 -7.57 -8.91 -33.65
N ARG A 541 -7.77 -8.18 -34.74
CA ARG A 541 -7.64 -8.72 -36.11
C ARG A 541 -6.31 -8.25 -36.67
N LEU A 542 -5.46 -9.18 -37.07
CA LEU A 542 -4.12 -8.89 -37.61
C LEU A 542 -3.98 -9.51 -39.00
N GLU A 543 -3.14 -8.92 -39.84
CA GLU A 543 -2.64 -9.63 -41.01
C GLU A 543 -1.69 -10.77 -40.59
N ARG A 544 -1.65 -11.85 -41.36
CA ARG A 544 -0.76 -12.98 -41.08
C ARG A 544 0.70 -12.59 -41.28
N GLY A 545 1.60 -13.11 -40.44
CA GLY A 545 3.03 -12.81 -40.50
C GLY A 545 3.45 -11.49 -39.87
N VAL A 546 2.52 -10.73 -39.27
CA VAL A 546 2.82 -9.48 -38.58
C VAL A 546 3.48 -9.73 -37.23
N THR A 547 4.60 -9.07 -36.96
CA THR A 547 5.27 -9.07 -35.65
C THR A 547 4.81 -7.90 -34.81
N ILE A 548 4.22 -8.21 -33.65
CA ILE A 548 3.85 -7.27 -32.60
C ILE A 548 5.09 -6.94 -31.79
N GLU A 549 5.33 -5.65 -31.57
CA GLU A 549 6.44 -5.12 -30.77
C GLU A 549 5.99 -4.66 -29.37
N SER A 550 4.78 -4.08 -29.28
CA SER A 550 4.29 -3.58 -28.00
C SER A 550 2.77 -3.56 -27.88
N TYR A 551 2.33 -3.62 -26.63
CA TYR A 551 0.97 -3.33 -26.20
C TYR A 551 0.91 -2.01 -25.46
N GLN A 552 -0.08 -1.19 -25.76
CA GLN A 552 -0.23 0.13 -25.17
C GLN A 552 -1.63 0.33 -24.58
N ILE A 553 -1.66 0.84 -23.34
CA ILE A 553 -2.85 1.41 -22.70
C ILE A 553 -2.50 2.83 -22.26
N GLY A 554 -3.00 3.82 -22.99
CA GLY A 554 -2.63 5.21 -22.76
C GLY A 554 -1.13 5.43 -22.91
N ASN A 555 -0.47 5.74 -21.79
CA ASN A 555 0.99 5.96 -21.74
C ASN A 555 1.77 4.74 -21.25
N ALA A 556 1.09 3.67 -20.82
CA ALA A 556 1.75 2.42 -20.45
C ALA A 556 2.10 1.62 -21.70
N ILE A 557 3.34 1.19 -21.80
CA ILE A 557 3.87 0.41 -22.91
C ILE A 557 4.45 -0.88 -22.37
N GLN A 558 3.94 -2.02 -22.83
CA GLN A 558 4.47 -3.34 -22.53
C GLN A 558 5.12 -3.90 -23.80
N SER A 559 6.41 -4.21 -23.76
CA SER A 559 7.08 -4.84 -24.91
C SER A 559 6.60 -6.28 -25.07
N ILE A 560 6.25 -6.65 -26.29
CA ILE A 560 5.79 -7.98 -26.69
C ILE A 560 6.63 -8.38 -27.89
N ASP A 561 7.20 -9.58 -27.89
CA ASP A 561 7.85 -10.15 -29.08
C ASP A 561 7.00 -11.34 -29.54
N TYR A 562 6.07 -11.07 -30.47
CA TYR A 562 5.14 -12.07 -30.96
C TYR A 562 4.83 -11.91 -32.44
N THR A 563 5.10 -12.94 -33.23
CA THR A 563 4.73 -12.99 -34.66
C THR A 563 3.45 -13.79 -34.85
N ALA A 564 2.42 -13.15 -35.42
CA ALA A 564 1.18 -13.80 -35.77
C ALA A 564 1.43 -14.83 -36.88
N PRO A 565 1.13 -16.13 -36.64
CA PRO A 565 1.38 -17.21 -37.58
C PRO A 565 0.52 -17.15 -38.85
#